data_AF-A0A8J5RU06-F1
#
_entry.id   AF-A0A8J5RU06-F1
#
_cell.length_a   1.000
_cell.length_b   1.000
_cell.length_c   1.000
_cell.angle_alpha   90.00
_cell.angle_beta   90.00
_cell.angle_gamma   90.00
#
_symmetry.space_group_name_H-M   'P 1'
#
loop_
_entity.id
_entity.type
_entity.pdbx_description
1 polymer ?
#
loop_
_entity_poly.entity_id
_entity_poly.type
_entity_poly.pdbx_seq_one_letter_code
_entity_poly.pdbx_strand_id
1 'polypeptide(L)'
;MDWAELRQSKGVNQGDFGSKFTGIHCQEKDIDEKAQFYDNEMENKDEEERLEHEKKQGEKEDEQRKIEREREREMMRKEQEEQKRREIEKEARRAVEKAIREARERAAKEAHMQAEREARQRSERAAVQKATAEARERAAVEARGRAAKVAAEAKERAAEEARERAAKIAAEARERAATEAREKVAKAAAEARERVAAEAREKAARAAIEDMEKAATQARAKAERAAVEKAAVEKAAAEARRRAERAAVERAAAEARQRAAEEARKRAEAEARAIENQQRTAQPDLNSFFGMPSRSSSVPRSQTATTNPFDVQPQGASEFGAAKRTSSGSVPPFARPPSTNLMDDLSSIFGVNGENEERRKARLERDQRTMDRAAKALAEKNERDLRVQQEQEERHRWAAGKEGNLRALLSTLQYVLWPECGWRPVSLTDLITAASVKKEYRKATLCIHPDKVQQKGANLQQKYIAEKVFDLLKV
;
A
#
# COMPACT_ATOMS: atom_id res chain seq x y z
N MET A 1 43.73 -85.91 -85.26
CA MET A 1 44.94 -86.34 -84.54
C MET A 1 44.72 -87.78 -84.08
N ASP A 2 44.44 -88.76 -84.93
CA ASP A 2 44.93 -89.02 -86.29
C ASP A 2 46.44 -89.30 -86.35
N TRP A 3 46.76 -90.52 -86.80
CA TRP A 3 48.02 -91.04 -87.30
C TRP A 3 47.69 -92.34 -88.05
N ALA A 4 47.50 -92.22 -89.36
CA ALA A 4 47.41 -93.35 -90.30
C ALA A 4 48.72 -93.48 -91.11
N GLU A 5 48.70 -94.35 -92.12
CA GLU A 5 49.81 -94.70 -93.02
C GLU A 5 50.93 -95.59 -92.39
N LEU A 6 51.61 -96.47 -93.13
CA LEU A 6 51.50 -96.81 -94.56
C LEU A 6 51.60 -98.33 -94.80
N ARG A 7 51.08 -98.81 -95.94
CA ARG A 7 51.12 -100.21 -96.41
C ARG A 7 51.92 -100.28 -97.72
N GLN A 8 52.25 -101.49 -98.18
CA GLN A 8 53.00 -101.83 -99.41
C GLN A 8 54.54 -101.77 -99.23
N SER A 9 55.36 -102.51 -99.98
CA SER A 9 55.09 -103.17 -101.28
C SER A 9 55.66 -104.60 -101.41
N LYS A 10 55.41 -105.26 -102.55
CA LYS A 10 55.79 -106.64 -102.87
C LYS A 10 57.20 -106.72 -103.48
N GLY A 11 57.91 -107.81 -103.19
CA GLY A 11 59.09 -108.26 -103.94
C GLY A 11 58.96 -109.75 -104.27
N VAL A 12 59.13 -110.12 -105.53
CA VAL A 12 59.07 -111.52 -106.02
C VAL A 12 60.49 -112.07 -106.14
N ASN A 13 60.67 -113.37 -105.87
CA ASN A 13 61.88 -114.10 -106.25
C ASN A 13 61.50 -115.49 -106.80
N GLN A 14 62.34 -116.06 -107.66
CA GLN A 14 62.00 -117.20 -108.51
C GLN A 14 63.24 -118.07 -108.79
N GLY A 15 63.08 -119.40 -108.79
CA GLY A 15 64.17 -120.38 -108.96
C GLY A 15 64.74 -120.91 -107.63
N ASP A 16 65.28 -122.13 -107.55
CA ASP A 16 65.53 -123.10 -108.63
C ASP A 16 65.65 -124.58 -108.12
N PHE A 17 65.63 -125.53 -109.06
CA PHE A 17 66.00 -126.97 -108.98
C PHE A 17 65.32 -127.97 -108.03
N GLY A 18 64.48 -128.85 -108.63
CA GLY A 18 64.47 -130.33 -108.43
C GLY A 18 64.03 -130.92 -107.06
N SER A 19 63.78 -132.24 -106.92
CA SER A 19 63.53 -133.31 -107.91
C SER A 19 62.70 -134.44 -107.26
N LYS A 20 62.06 -135.26 -108.11
CA LYS A 20 61.18 -136.42 -107.83
C LYS A 20 61.72 -137.39 -106.75
N PHE A 21 60.85 -137.98 -105.91
CA PHE A 21 60.37 -139.37 -106.08
C PHE A 21 59.14 -139.73 -105.20
N THR A 22 58.60 -140.93 -105.36
CA THR A 22 57.47 -141.54 -104.61
C THR A 22 57.90 -142.02 -103.20
N GLY A 23 57.04 -142.29 -102.20
CA GLY A 23 55.58 -142.37 -102.14
C GLY A 23 55.09 -143.76 -101.65
N ILE A 24 54.05 -143.80 -100.79
CA ILE A 24 53.01 -144.84 -100.55
C ILE A 24 52.28 -144.48 -99.24
N HIS A 25 50.96 -144.26 -99.26
CA HIS A 25 50.07 -144.24 -98.07
C HIS A 25 48.61 -144.39 -98.49
N CYS A 26 47.92 -145.45 -98.03
CA CYS A 26 46.50 -145.73 -98.31
C CYS A 26 45.84 -146.57 -97.18
N GLN A 27 45.60 -145.98 -96.00
CA GLN A 27 44.53 -146.36 -95.03
C GLN A 27 44.65 -145.51 -93.74
N GLU A 28 44.14 -144.27 -93.78
CA GLU A 28 44.14 -143.39 -92.59
C GLU A 28 43.08 -142.25 -92.64
N LYS A 29 42.68 -141.82 -93.85
CA LYS A 29 41.86 -140.61 -94.07
C LYS A 29 40.43 -140.64 -93.53
N ASP A 30 39.85 -141.83 -93.35
CA ASP A 30 38.41 -141.98 -93.06
C ASP A 30 38.02 -141.63 -91.60
N ILE A 31 39.02 -141.31 -90.76
CA ILE A 31 38.83 -140.87 -89.36
C ILE A 31 38.85 -139.34 -89.26
N ASP A 32 39.73 -138.67 -90.01
CA ASP A 32 39.94 -137.22 -89.94
C ASP A 32 38.73 -136.40 -90.38
N GLU A 33 38.05 -136.77 -91.49
CA GLU A 33 36.89 -136.01 -92.00
C GLU A 33 35.75 -135.95 -90.97
N LYS A 34 35.62 -136.99 -90.13
CA LYS A 34 34.58 -137.06 -89.10
C LYS A 34 34.95 -136.28 -87.84
N ALA A 35 36.23 -136.21 -87.48
CA ALA A 35 36.71 -135.31 -86.44
C ALA A 35 36.50 -133.84 -86.87
N GLN A 36 36.98 -133.49 -88.07
CA GLN A 36 36.86 -132.15 -88.63
C GLN A 36 35.40 -131.68 -88.77
N PHE A 37 34.44 -132.58 -89.03
CA PHE A 37 33.02 -132.23 -89.03
C PHE A 37 32.52 -131.84 -87.63
N TYR A 38 32.82 -132.65 -86.59
CA TYR A 38 32.41 -132.33 -85.22
C TYR A 38 33.15 -131.11 -84.65
N ASP A 39 34.44 -130.95 -84.97
CA ASP A 39 35.19 -129.76 -84.57
C ASP A 39 34.62 -128.51 -85.25
N ASN A 40 34.24 -128.56 -86.53
CA ASN A 40 33.53 -127.45 -87.19
C ASN A 40 32.13 -127.20 -86.60
N GLU A 41 31.34 -128.23 -86.26
CA GLU A 41 30.04 -128.03 -85.61
C GLU A 41 30.19 -127.39 -84.22
N MET A 42 31.19 -127.81 -83.44
CA MET A 42 31.49 -127.25 -82.13
C MET A 42 32.05 -125.82 -82.23
N GLU A 43 32.97 -125.55 -83.17
CA GLU A 43 33.47 -124.19 -83.43
C GLU A 43 32.35 -123.26 -83.90
N ASN A 44 31.50 -123.66 -84.87
CA ASN A 44 30.37 -122.84 -85.32
C ASN A 44 29.38 -122.55 -84.18
N LYS A 45 29.18 -123.52 -83.28
CA LYS A 45 28.31 -123.34 -82.11
C LYS A 45 28.93 -122.43 -81.05
N ASP A 46 30.23 -122.54 -80.79
CA ASP A 46 30.96 -121.59 -79.96
C ASP A 46 31.00 -120.19 -80.60
N GLU A 47 31.05 -120.08 -81.93
CA GLU A 47 30.89 -118.80 -82.66
C GLU A 47 29.49 -118.22 -82.46
N GLU A 48 28.44 -119.04 -82.58
CA GLU A 48 27.04 -118.64 -82.39
C GLU A 48 26.76 -118.22 -80.93
N GLU A 49 27.24 -118.98 -79.94
CA GLU A 49 27.10 -118.63 -78.52
C GLU A 49 27.91 -117.36 -78.17
N ARG A 50 29.09 -117.14 -78.78
CA ARG A 50 29.85 -115.88 -78.68
C ARG A 50 29.10 -114.69 -79.29
N LEU A 51 28.53 -114.86 -80.48
CA LEU A 51 27.72 -113.82 -81.16
C LEU A 51 26.41 -113.52 -80.42
N GLU A 52 25.78 -114.52 -79.79
CA GLU A 52 24.67 -114.31 -78.87
C GLU A 52 25.10 -113.56 -77.62
N HIS A 53 26.26 -113.90 -77.03
CA HIS A 53 26.77 -113.19 -75.86
C HIS A 53 27.11 -111.73 -76.17
N GLU A 54 27.74 -111.46 -77.31
CA GLU A 54 28.06 -110.12 -77.79
C GLU A 54 26.78 -109.29 -78.04
N LYS A 55 25.76 -109.86 -78.70
CA LYS A 55 24.43 -109.22 -78.81
C LYS A 55 23.83 -108.92 -77.44
N LYS A 56 23.81 -109.90 -76.53
CA LYS A 56 23.31 -109.75 -75.15
C LYS A 56 24.16 -108.81 -74.29
N GLN A 57 25.39 -108.47 -74.68
CA GLN A 57 26.19 -107.40 -74.08
C GLN A 57 25.83 -106.04 -74.70
N GLY A 58 25.76 -105.93 -76.02
CA GLY A 58 25.34 -104.72 -76.72
C GLY A 58 23.94 -104.23 -76.30
N GLU A 59 22.98 -105.16 -76.19
CA GLU A 59 21.63 -104.88 -75.66
C GLU A 59 21.67 -104.33 -74.22
N LYS A 60 22.50 -104.92 -73.34
CA LYS A 60 22.67 -104.43 -71.96
C LYS A 60 23.38 -103.09 -71.90
N GLU A 61 24.35 -102.84 -72.76
CA GLU A 61 25.01 -101.53 -72.87
C GLU A 61 24.05 -100.45 -73.38
N ASP A 62 23.26 -100.72 -74.42
CA ASP A 62 22.30 -99.74 -74.92
C ASP A 62 21.11 -99.54 -73.96
N GLU A 63 20.67 -100.56 -73.22
CA GLU A 63 19.73 -100.40 -72.10
C GLU A 63 20.34 -99.56 -70.96
N GLN A 64 21.61 -99.76 -70.61
CA GLN A 64 22.32 -98.91 -69.64
C GLN A 64 22.44 -97.46 -70.13
N ARG A 65 22.89 -97.24 -71.37
CA ARG A 65 22.98 -95.90 -72.00
C ARG A 65 21.61 -95.24 -72.16
N LYS A 66 20.53 -96.02 -72.26
CA LYS A 66 19.14 -95.53 -72.33
C LYS A 66 18.65 -95.09 -70.95
N ILE A 67 18.91 -95.88 -69.91
CA ILE A 67 18.67 -95.54 -68.49
C ILE A 67 19.51 -94.31 -68.08
N GLU A 68 20.75 -94.21 -68.54
CA GLU A 68 21.63 -93.05 -68.31
C GLU A 68 21.06 -91.79 -68.97
N ARG A 69 20.75 -91.84 -70.28
CA ARG A 69 20.09 -90.73 -71.00
C ARG A 69 18.72 -90.36 -70.41
N GLU A 70 18.01 -91.30 -69.76
CA GLU A 70 16.77 -91.01 -69.04
C GLU A 70 17.05 -90.31 -67.69
N ARG A 71 18.06 -90.73 -66.93
CA ARG A 71 18.52 -90.05 -65.71
C ARG A 71 19.04 -88.63 -66.00
N GLU A 72 19.77 -88.42 -67.09
CA GLU A 72 20.18 -87.08 -67.55
C GLU A 72 18.97 -86.18 -67.83
N ARG A 73 17.95 -86.70 -68.53
CA ARG A 73 16.70 -85.96 -68.80
C ARG A 73 15.94 -85.66 -67.51
N GLU A 74 15.93 -86.59 -66.56
CA GLU A 74 15.30 -86.39 -65.24
C GLU A 74 16.07 -85.36 -64.40
N MET A 75 17.40 -85.37 -64.44
CA MET A 75 18.28 -84.37 -63.81
C MET A 75 18.03 -82.97 -64.39
N MET A 76 18.07 -82.82 -65.72
CA MET A 76 17.77 -81.55 -66.40
C MET A 76 16.36 -81.04 -66.08
N ARG A 77 15.38 -81.95 -65.98
CA ARG A 77 14.01 -81.60 -65.56
C ARG A 77 13.95 -81.15 -64.11
N LYS A 78 14.59 -81.86 -63.19
CA LYS A 78 14.69 -81.48 -61.76
C LYS A 78 15.36 -80.12 -61.60
N GLU A 79 16.44 -79.85 -62.34
CA GLU A 79 17.10 -78.55 -62.32
C GLU A 79 16.19 -77.43 -62.84
N GLN A 80 15.48 -77.64 -63.96
CA GLN A 80 14.49 -76.66 -64.45
C GLN A 80 13.34 -76.43 -63.46
N GLU A 81 12.85 -77.48 -62.79
CA GLU A 81 11.83 -77.36 -61.75
C GLU A 81 12.37 -76.64 -60.50
N GLU A 82 13.65 -76.82 -60.13
CA GLU A 82 14.29 -76.08 -59.04
C GLU A 82 14.58 -74.62 -59.41
N GLN A 83 15.04 -74.34 -60.64
CA GLN A 83 15.22 -72.98 -61.16
C GLN A 83 13.89 -72.22 -61.11
N LYS A 84 12.79 -72.81 -61.59
CA LYS A 84 11.43 -72.24 -61.50
C LYS A 84 10.99 -72.02 -60.05
N ARG A 85 11.26 -72.97 -59.13
CA ARG A 85 10.99 -72.77 -57.69
C ARG A 85 11.79 -71.60 -57.11
N ARG A 86 13.09 -71.48 -57.43
CA ARG A 86 13.96 -70.37 -57.01
C ARG A 86 13.51 -69.02 -57.60
N GLU A 87 12.91 -69.00 -58.80
CA GLU A 87 12.34 -67.78 -59.40
C GLU A 87 11.02 -67.37 -58.73
N ILE A 88 10.08 -68.30 -58.57
CA ILE A 88 8.82 -68.07 -57.84
C ILE A 88 9.11 -67.63 -56.40
N GLU A 89 10.13 -68.19 -55.74
CA GLU A 89 10.53 -67.76 -54.40
C GLU A 89 11.11 -66.34 -54.38
N LYS A 90 11.94 -65.97 -55.37
CA LYS A 90 12.44 -64.59 -55.52
C LYS A 90 11.30 -63.61 -55.79
N GLU A 91 10.31 -63.99 -56.59
CA GLU A 91 9.13 -63.18 -56.85
C GLU A 91 8.27 -63.02 -55.59
N ALA A 92 8.00 -64.11 -54.87
CA ALA A 92 7.28 -64.07 -53.59
C ALA A 92 8.00 -63.20 -52.55
N ARG A 93 9.34 -63.32 -52.42
CA ARG A 93 10.16 -62.46 -51.56
C ARG A 93 10.05 -60.98 -51.96
N ARG A 94 10.10 -60.66 -53.26
CA ARG A 94 9.91 -59.28 -53.79
C ARG A 94 8.49 -58.75 -53.54
N ALA A 95 7.47 -59.60 -53.67
CA ALA A 95 6.07 -59.25 -53.40
C ALA A 95 5.84 -58.95 -51.92
N VAL A 96 6.40 -59.77 -51.01
CA VAL A 96 6.39 -59.52 -49.55
C VAL A 96 7.13 -58.24 -49.21
N GLU A 97 8.31 -58.00 -49.78
CA GLU A 97 9.07 -56.75 -49.55
C GLU A 97 8.29 -55.52 -50.04
N LYS A 98 7.63 -55.61 -51.20
CA LYS A 98 6.73 -54.56 -51.72
C LYS A 98 5.55 -54.32 -50.77
N ALA A 99 4.88 -55.38 -50.29
CA ALA A 99 3.78 -55.26 -49.35
C ALA A 99 4.21 -54.62 -48.02
N ILE A 100 5.39 -54.98 -47.49
CA ILE A 100 5.97 -54.35 -46.29
C ILE A 100 6.28 -52.88 -46.53
N ARG A 101 6.81 -52.50 -47.71
CA ARG A 101 7.08 -51.12 -48.09
C ARG A 101 5.81 -50.29 -48.16
N GLU A 102 4.78 -50.80 -48.83
CA GLU A 102 3.46 -50.13 -48.93
C GLU A 102 2.76 -50.03 -47.56
N ALA A 103 2.86 -51.05 -46.70
CA ALA A 103 2.32 -50.99 -45.35
C ALA A 103 3.01 -49.91 -44.51
N ARG A 104 4.35 -49.81 -44.58
CA ARG A 104 5.12 -48.73 -43.94
C ARG A 104 4.76 -47.35 -44.49
N GLU A 105 4.57 -47.21 -45.80
CA GLU A 105 4.18 -45.95 -46.42
C GLU A 105 2.77 -45.51 -46.00
N ARG A 106 1.81 -46.45 -45.94
CA ARG A 106 0.45 -46.18 -45.45
C ARG A 106 0.47 -45.76 -43.97
N ALA A 107 1.20 -46.48 -43.12
CA ALA A 107 1.37 -46.13 -41.70
C ALA A 107 2.04 -44.75 -41.52
N ALA A 108 3.04 -44.41 -42.33
CA ALA A 108 3.68 -43.09 -42.30
C ALA A 108 2.73 -41.96 -42.72
N LYS A 109 1.90 -42.19 -43.75
CA LYS A 109 0.86 -41.25 -44.17
C LYS A 109 -0.24 -41.07 -43.12
N GLU A 110 -0.68 -42.16 -42.48
CA GLU A 110 -1.65 -42.12 -41.39
C GLU A 110 -1.10 -41.37 -40.17
N ALA A 111 0.15 -41.65 -39.76
CA ALA A 111 0.84 -40.93 -38.70
C ALA A 111 0.99 -39.43 -39.01
N HIS A 112 1.31 -39.05 -40.25
CA HIS A 112 1.35 -37.65 -40.67
C HIS A 112 -0.04 -36.99 -40.58
N MET A 113 -1.08 -37.65 -41.10
CA MET A 113 -2.46 -37.14 -41.04
C MET A 113 -2.97 -37.01 -39.59
N GLN A 114 -2.57 -37.91 -38.68
CA GLN A 114 -2.88 -37.77 -37.26
C GLN A 114 -2.07 -36.64 -36.61
N ALA A 115 -0.76 -36.55 -36.86
CA ALA A 115 0.07 -35.47 -36.33
C ALA A 115 -0.43 -34.09 -36.79
N GLU A 116 -0.90 -33.96 -38.03
CA GLU A 116 -1.51 -32.73 -38.54
C GLU A 116 -2.86 -32.43 -37.88
N ARG A 117 -3.73 -33.44 -37.68
CA ARG A 117 -4.98 -33.29 -36.93
C ARG A 117 -4.73 -32.86 -35.48
N GLU A 118 -3.72 -33.44 -34.82
CA GLU A 118 -3.32 -33.03 -33.48
C GLU A 118 -2.71 -31.62 -33.46
N ALA A 119 -1.90 -31.24 -34.46
CA ALA A 119 -1.38 -29.89 -34.57
C ALA A 119 -2.49 -28.85 -34.77
N ARG A 120 -3.49 -29.14 -35.60
CA ARG A 120 -4.71 -28.33 -35.78
C ARG A 120 -5.52 -28.23 -34.47
N GLN A 121 -5.78 -29.34 -33.79
CA GLN A 121 -6.47 -29.30 -32.48
C GLN A 121 -5.68 -28.54 -31.41
N ARG A 122 -4.34 -28.61 -31.42
CA ARG A 122 -3.48 -27.86 -30.50
C ARG A 122 -3.51 -26.36 -30.82
N SER A 123 -3.50 -25.95 -32.09
CA SER A 123 -3.61 -24.53 -32.47
C SER A 123 -5.02 -23.97 -32.27
N GLU A 124 -6.08 -24.74 -32.51
CA GLU A 124 -7.46 -24.40 -32.14
C GLU A 124 -7.62 -24.18 -30.63
N ARG A 125 -7.12 -25.11 -29.81
CA ARG A 125 -7.12 -24.97 -28.34
C ARG A 125 -6.32 -23.74 -27.89
N ALA A 126 -5.16 -23.48 -28.49
CA ALA A 126 -4.37 -22.28 -28.20
C ALA A 126 -5.09 -20.99 -28.62
N ALA A 127 -5.80 -20.98 -29.76
CA ALA A 127 -6.61 -19.85 -30.20
C ALA A 127 -7.79 -19.57 -29.25
N VAL A 128 -8.48 -20.62 -28.79
CA VAL A 128 -9.55 -20.51 -27.77
C VAL A 128 -9.00 -20.04 -26.42
N GLN A 129 -7.83 -20.55 -26.00
CA GLN A 129 -7.15 -20.06 -24.79
C GLN A 129 -6.74 -18.58 -24.91
N LYS A 130 -6.22 -18.16 -26.07
CA LYS A 130 -5.91 -16.75 -26.32
C LYS A 130 -7.16 -15.86 -26.32
N ALA A 131 -8.23 -16.27 -27.01
CA ALA A 131 -9.48 -15.52 -27.07
C ALA A 131 -10.16 -15.41 -25.68
N THR A 132 -10.12 -16.46 -24.87
CA THR A 132 -10.65 -16.44 -23.49
C THR A 132 -9.76 -15.64 -22.53
N ALA A 133 -8.43 -15.63 -22.72
CA ALA A 133 -7.54 -14.72 -22.01
C ALA A 133 -7.81 -13.25 -22.37
N GLU A 134 -7.94 -12.93 -23.66
CA GLU A 134 -8.24 -11.57 -24.14
C GLU A 134 -9.63 -11.09 -23.66
N ALA A 135 -10.64 -11.97 -23.65
CA ALA A 135 -11.95 -11.65 -23.10
C ALA A 135 -11.89 -11.35 -21.58
N ARG A 136 -11.08 -12.12 -20.82
CA ARG A 136 -10.82 -11.87 -19.39
C ARG A 136 -10.07 -10.56 -19.18
N GLU A 137 -9.09 -10.23 -20.03
CA GLU A 137 -8.36 -8.97 -19.97
C GLU A 137 -9.28 -7.77 -20.26
N ARG A 138 -10.07 -7.82 -21.34
CA ARG A 138 -11.08 -6.81 -21.67
C ARG A 138 -12.06 -6.59 -20.51
N ALA A 139 -12.58 -7.66 -19.91
CA ALA A 139 -13.45 -7.58 -18.74
C ALA A 139 -12.75 -7.00 -17.50
N ALA A 140 -11.48 -7.34 -17.26
CA ALA A 140 -10.69 -6.79 -16.16
C ALA A 140 -10.36 -5.30 -16.36
N VAL A 141 -10.08 -4.87 -17.59
CA VAL A 141 -9.90 -3.45 -17.96
C VAL A 141 -11.22 -2.69 -17.77
N GLU A 142 -12.35 -3.24 -18.18
CA GLU A 142 -13.65 -2.61 -17.96
C GLU A 142 -14.00 -2.51 -16.46
N ALA A 143 -13.78 -3.58 -15.69
CA ALA A 143 -13.99 -3.57 -14.24
C ALA A 143 -13.10 -2.53 -13.53
N ARG A 144 -11.82 -2.43 -13.93
CA ARG A 144 -10.90 -1.38 -13.46
C ARG A 144 -11.38 0.01 -13.86
N GLY A 145 -11.88 0.20 -15.08
CA GLY A 145 -12.45 1.47 -15.56
C GLY A 145 -13.69 1.89 -14.79
N ARG A 146 -14.62 0.96 -14.53
CA ARG A 146 -15.81 1.18 -13.69
C ARG A 146 -15.40 1.55 -12.25
N ALA A 147 -14.48 0.81 -11.65
CA ALA A 147 -13.97 1.10 -10.30
C ALA A 147 -13.23 2.45 -10.22
N ALA A 148 -12.44 2.81 -11.24
CA ALA A 148 -11.74 4.09 -11.32
C ALA A 148 -12.71 5.27 -11.45
N LYS A 149 -13.80 5.14 -12.21
CA LYS A 149 -14.88 6.15 -12.28
C LYS A 149 -15.54 6.36 -10.92
N VAL A 150 -15.97 5.29 -10.24
CA VAL A 150 -16.57 5.38 -8.90
C VAL A 150 -15.59 5.99 -7.89
N ALA A 151 -14.30 5.63 -7.96
CA ALA A 151 -13.26 6.19 -7.09
C ALA A 151 -12.91 7.66 -7.40
N ALA A 152 -13.13 8.13 -8.64
CA ALA A 152 -12.98 9.53 -9.02
C ALA A 152 -14.18 10.35 -8.52
N GLU A 153 -15.40 9.88 -8.79
CA GLU A 153 -16.65 10.51 -8.35
C GLU A 153 -16.74 10.60 -6.81
N ALA A 154 -16.32 9.55 -6.10
CA ALA A 154 -16.23 9.58 -4.63
C ALA A 154 -15.21 10.61 -4.10
N LYS A 155 -14.09 10.83 -4.80
CA LYS A 155 -13.10 11.87 -4.47
C LYS A 155 -13.62 13.27 -4.77
N GLU A 156 -14.36 13.43 -5.86
CA GLU A 156 -14.98 14.69 -6.25
C GLU A 156 -16.03 15.11 -5.23
N ARG A 157 -17.00 14.24 -4.91
CA ARG A 157 -18.00 14.46 -3.85
C ARG A 157 -17.34 14.76 -2.49
N ALA A 158 -16.29 14.03 -2.11
CA ALA A 158 -15.56 14.29 -0.87
C ALA A 158 -14.83 15.64 -0.87
N ALA A 159 -14.31 16.09 -2.01
CA ALA A 159 -13.70 17.41 -2.17
C ALA A 159 -14.75 18.54 -2.16
N GLU A 160 -15.94 18.30 -2.70
CA GLU A 160 -17.08 19.23 -2.62
C GLU A 160 -17.60 19.36 -1.19
N GLU A 161 -17.83 18.25 -0.49
CA GLU A 161 -18.19 18.26 0.94
C GLU A 161 -17.13 18.98 1.79
N ALA A 162 -15.83 18.75 1.52
CA ALA A 162 -14.76 19.45 2.22
C ALA A 162 -14.76 20.96 1.93
N ARG A 163 -15.02 21.38 0.69
CA ARG A 163 -15.18 22.79 0.30
C ARG A 163 -16.41 23.42 0.96
N GLU A 164 -17.54 22.72 1.00
CA GLU A 164 -18.78 23.22 1.62
C GLU A 164 -18.62 23.39 3.13
N ARG A 165 -18.01 22.41 3.81
CA ARG A 165 -17.67 22.49 5.25
C ARG A 165 -16.71 23.64 5.53
N ALA A 166 -15.65 23.80 4.72
CA ALA A 166 -14.71 24.92 4.85
C ALA A 166 -15.39 26.28 4.61
N ALA A 167 -16.31 26.37 3.63
CA ALA A 167 -17.09 27.58 3.36
C ALA A 167 -18.04 27.93 4.51
N LYS A 168 -18.72 26.94 5.10
CA LYS A 168 -19.57 27.14 6.30
C LYS A 168 -18.76 27.66 7.49
N ILE A 169 -17.61 27.04 7.80
CA ILE A 169 -16.71 27.48 8.87
C ILE A 169 -16.18 28.90 8.61
N ALA A 170 -15.81 29.22 7.36
CA ALA A 170 -15.35 30.56 6.99
C ALA A 170 -16.47 31.62 7.04
N ALA A 171 -17.71 31.24 6.73
CA ALA A 171 -18.87 32.13 6.86
C ALA A 171 -19.19 32.41 8.33
N GLU A 172 -19.24 31.38 9.18
CA GLU A 172 -19.47 31.52 10.62
C GLU A 172 -18.37 32.34 11.30
N ALA A 173 -17.10 32.13 10.93
CA ALA A 173 -15.99 32.93 11.43
C ALA A 173 -16.09 34.42 11.01
N ARG A 174 -16.58 34.70 9.79
CA ARG A 174 -16.84 36.07 9.32
C ARG A 174 -18.02 36.70 10.06
N GLU A 175 -19.08 35.94 10.34
CA GLU A 175 -20.22 36.42 11.11
C GLU A 175 -19.82 36.78 12.54
N ARG A 176 -19.12 35.87 13.23
CA ARG A 176 -18.57 36.10 14.59
C ARG A 176 -17.65 37.33 14.63
N ALA A 177 -16.75 37.47 13.65
CA ALA A 177 -15.87 38.64 13.53
C ALA A 177 -16.68 39.94 13.27
N ALA A 178 -17.75 39.88 12.49
CA ALA A 178 -18.64 41.02 12.24
C ALA A 178 -19.50 41.39 13.46
N THR A 179 -19.96 40.42 14.25
CA THR A 179 -20.67 40.69 15.52
C THR A 179 -19.73 41.29 16.55
N GLU A 180 -18.51 40.75 16.70
CA GLU A 180 -17.49 41.33 17.57
C GLU A 180 -17.11 42.77 17.15
N ALA A 181 -16.95 43.02 15.85
CA ALA A 181 -16.65 44.35 15.34
C ALA A 181 -17.80 45.34 15.62
N ARG A 182 -19.06 44.92 15.41
CA ARG A 182 -20.25 45.71 15.76
C ARG A 182 -20.34 45.99 17.25
N GLU A 183 -20.03 45.01 18.11
CA GLU A 183 -20.03 45.18 19.57
C GLU A 183 -18.94 46.16 20.02
N LYS A 184 -17.71 46.04 19.47
CA LYS A 184 -16.59 46.95 19.75
C LYS A 184 -16.92 48.39 19.31
N VAL A 185 -17.52 48.57 18.14
CA VAL A 185 -18.01 49.88 17.66
C VAL A 185 -19.16 50.41 18.52
N ALA A 186 -20.10 49.57 18.93
CA ALA A 186 -21.21 49.97 19.80
C ALA A 186 -20.72 50.40 21.21
N LYS A 187 -19.75 49.68 21.78
CA LYS A 187 -19.09 50.05 23.04
C LYS A 187 -18.34 51.39 22.92
N ALA A 188 -17.51 51.55 21.89
CA ALA A 188 -16.81 52.82 21.64
C ALA A 188 -17.78 53.99 21.41
N ALA A 189 -18.91 53.76 20.73
CA ALA A 189 -19.96 54.78 20.54
C ALA A 189 -20.73 55.09 21.83
N ALA A 190 -20.92 54.12 22.72
CA ALA A 190 -21.50 54.32 24.04
C ALA A 190 -20.56 55.13 24.95
N GLU A 191 -19.29 54.76 25.03
CA GLU A 191 -18.26 55.54 25.74
C GLU A 191 -18.14 56.97 25.20
N ALA A 192 -18.16 57.16 23.88
CA ALA A 192 -18.12 58.50 23.29
C ALA A 192 -19.35 59.34 23.69
N ARG A 193 -20.55 58.74 23.69
CA ARG A 193 -21.77 59.40 24.17
C ARG A 193 -21.71 59.72 25.66
N GLU A 194 -21.16 58.82 26.48
CA GLU A 194 -20.97 59.05 27.91
C GLU A 194 -19.98 60.19 28.17
N ARG A 195 -18.84 60.23 27.47
CA ARG A 195 -17.86 61.33 27.57
C ARG A 195 -18.47 62.68 27.19
N VAL A 196 -19.22 62.74 26.09
CA VAL A 196 -19.93 63.97 25.68
C VAL A 196 -21.02 64.36 26.70
N ALA A 197 -21.74 63.40 27.26
CA ALA A 197 -22.74 63.67 28.30
C ALA A 197 -22.10 64.12 29.63
N ALA A 198 -20.92 63.59 29.98
CA ALA A 198 -20.15 64.01 31.15
C ALA A 198 -19.60 65.42 30.97
N GLU A 199 -19.01 65.74 29.81
CA GLU A 199 -18.55 67.08 29.46
C GLU A 199 -19.70 68.10 29.46
N ALA A 200 -20.88 67.73 28.94
CA ALA A 200 -22.08 68.56 28.98
C ALA A 200 -22.59 68.79 30.42
N ARG A 201 -22.58 67.75 31.27
CA ARG A 201 -22.91 67.87 32.70
C ARG A 201 -21.92 68.76 33.45
N GLU A 202 -20.62 68.64 33.16
CA GLU A 202 -19.60 69.48 33.78
C GLU A 202 -19.74 70.94 33.36
N LYS A 203 -19.96 71.21 32.06
CA LYS A 203 -20.25 72.55 31.55
C LYS A 203 -21.51 73.15 32.18
N ALA A 204 -22.58 72.36 32.31
CA ALA A 204 -23.80 72.80 32.98
C ALA A 204 -23.59 73.08 34.49
N ALA A 205 -22.81 72.25 35.19
CA ALA A 205 -22.47 72.47 36.59
C ALA A 205 -21.61 73.73 36.80
N ARG A 206 -20.59 73.94 35.94
CA ARG A 206 -19.77 75.16 35.93
C ARG A 206 -20.62 76.41 35.70
N ALA A 207 -21.53 76.39 34.71
CA ALA A 207 -22.45 77.49 34.44
C ALA A 207 -23.40 77.75 35.62
N ALA A 208 -23.96 76.71 36.24
CA ALA A 208 -24.82 76.86 37.41
C ALA A 208 -24.09 77.46 38.63
N ILE A 209 -22.80 77.12 38.83
CA ILE A 209 -21.96 77.75 39.85
C ILE A 209 -21.73 79.23 39.52
N GLU A 210 -21.35 79.54 38.27
CA GLU A 210 -21.12 80.93 37.83
C GLU A 210 -22.39 81.80 37.98
N ASP A 211 -23.56 81.25 37.66
CA ASP A 211 -24.84 81.94 37.83
C ASP A 211 -25.27 82.05 39.30
N MET A 212 -24.93 81.08 40.16
CA MET A 212 -25.07 81.24 41.62
C MET A 212 -24.13 82.31 42.18
N GLU A 213 -22.91 82.44 41.68
CA GLU A 213 -21.97 83.51 42.08
C GLU A 213 -22.45 84.89 41.60
N LYS A 214 -22.98 85.00 40.38
CA LYS A 214 -23.67 86.21 39.89
C LYS A 214 -24.88 86.55 40.75
N ALA A 215 -25.72 85.57 41.09
CA ALA A 215 -26.88 85.77 41.96
C ALA A 215 -26.46 86.20 43.38
N ALA A 216 -25.42 85.59 43.94
CA ALA A 216 -24.91 85.92 45.28
C ALA A 216 -24.25 87.31 45.33
N THR A 217 -23.50 87.71 44.29
CA THR A 217 -22.92 89.05 44.19
C THR A 217 -23.99 90.13 43.98
N GLN A 218 -25.01 89.87 43.15
CA GLN A 218 -26.18 90.76 43.02
C GLN A 218 -26.97 90.87 44.33
N ALA A 219 -27.18 89.75 45.04
CA ALA A 219 -27.83 89.75 46.35
C ALA A 219 -27.04 90.53 47.41
N ARG A 220 -25.71 90.40 47.43
CA ARG A 220 -24.82 91.21 48.30
C ARG A 220 -24.93 92.70 47.96
N ALA A 221 -24.82 93.08 46.68
CA ALA A 221 -24.95 94.48 46.26
C ALA A 221 -26.36 95.06 46.55
N LYS A 222 -27.42 94.25 46.47
CA LYS A 222 -28.78 94.65 46.86
C LYS A 222 -28.91 94.81 48.38
N ALA A 223 -28.31 93.91 49.16
CA ALA A 223 -28.29 94.00 50.62
C ALA A 223 -27.47 95.19 51.13
N GLU A 224 -26.33 95.48 50.49
CA GLU A 224 -25.49 96.65 50.77
C GLU A 224 -26.24 97.95 50.48
N ARG A 225 -26.89 98.08 49.31
CA ARG A 225 -27.76 99.23 49.00
C ARG A 225 -28.87 99.42 50.05
N ALA A 226 -29.54 98.34 50.43
CA ALA A 226 -30.58 98.38 51.47
C ALA A 226 -30.02 98.68 52.88
N ALA A 227 -28.77 98.34 53.17
CA ALA A 227 -28.09 98.68 54.41
C ALA A 227 -27.68 100.17 54.44
N VAL A 228 -27.18 100.71 53.33
CA VAL A 228 -26.89 102.15 53.17
C VAL A 228 -28.17 102.97 53.26
N GLU A 229 -29.26 102.52 52.65
CA GLU A 229 -30.59 103.16 52.75
C GLU A 229 -31.09 103.16 54.21
N LYS A 230 -31.06 102.02 54.90
CA LYS A 230 -31.42 101.93 56.33
C LYS A 230 -30.54 102.82 57.21
N ALA A 231 -29.23 102.85 56.98
CA ALA A 231 -28.31 103.70 57.72
C ALA A 231 -28.55 105.19 57.46
N ALA A 232 -28.98 105.58 56.25
CA ALA A 232 -29.39 106.95 55.94
C ALA A 232 -30.69 107.33 56.69
N VAL A 233 -31.68 106.43 56.72
CA VAL A 233 -32.93 106.62 57.50
C VAL A 233 -32.65 106.70 59.00
N GLU A 234 -31.82 105.82 59.55
CA GLU A 234 -31.43 105.84 60.97
C GLU A 234 -30.64 107.11 61.31
N LYS A 235 -29.70 107.53 60.47
CA LYS A 235 -28.95 108.79 60.63
C LYS A 235 -29.89 110.00 60.62
N ALA A 236 -30.86 110.04 59.70
CA ALA A 236 -31.87 111.09 59.66
C ALA A 236 -32.75 111.10 60.94
N ALA A 237 -33.15 109.92 61.43
CA ALA A 237 -33.89 109.79 62.68
C ALA A 237 -33.05 110.21 63.91
N ALA A 238 -31.76 109.89 63.95
CA ALA A 238 -30.83 110.32 65.01
C ALA A 238 -30.58 111.84 64.97
N GLU A 239 -30.49 112.43 63.77
CA GLU A 239 -30.38 113.88 63.59
C GLU A 239 -31.68 114.60 64.00
N ALA A 240 -32.85 114.04 63.69
CA ALA A 240 -34.15 114.52 64.16
C ALA A 240 -34.27 114.44 65.69
N ARG A 241 -33.83 113.33 66.32
CA ARG A 241 -33.74 113.18 67.78
C ARG A 241 -32.82 114.26 68.39
N ARG A 242 -31.64 114.51 67.81
CA ARG A 242 -30.74 115.58 68.27
C ARG A 242 -31.29 116.99 68.06
N ARG A 243 -32.11 117.24 67.03
CA ARG A 243 -32.86 118.50 66.90
C ARG A 243 -33.90 118.64 68.01
N ALA A 244 -34.67 117.59 68.30
CA ALA A 244 -35.66 117.59 69.37
C ALA A 244 -35.03 117.76 70.76
N GLU A 245 -33.92 117.08 71.03
CA GLU A 245 -33.10 117.20 72.26
C GLU A 245 -32.60 118.63 72.45
N ARG A 246 -32.00 119.24 71.41
CA ARG A 246 -31.57 120.65 71.45
C ARG A 246 -32.73 121.61 71.71
N ALA A 247 -33.88 121.41 71.05
CA ALA A 247 -35.07 122.22 71.28
C ALA A 247 -35.65 122.04 72.70
N ALA A 248 -35.52 120.85 73.30
CA ALA A 248 -35.90 120.60 74.69
C ALA A 248 -34.95 121.30 75.67
N VAL A 249 -33.63 121.25 75.43
CA VAL A 249 -32.63 121.97 76.23
C VAL A 249 -32.79 123.49 76.10
N GLU A 250 -33.11 124.00 74.91
CA GLU A 250 -33.38 125.42 74.69
C GLU A 250 -34.65 125.88 75.42
N ARG A 251 -35.72 125.08 75.41
CA ARG A 251 -36.93 125.33 76.21
C ARG A 251 -36.63 125.31 77.71
N ALA A 252 -35.89 124.31 78.20
CA ALA A 252 -35.50 124.24 79.60
C ALA A 252 -34.60 125.41 80.03
N ALA A 253 -33.72 125.89 79.14
CA ALA A 253 -32.91 127.09 79.37
C ALA A 253 -33.75 128.39 79.35
N ALA A 254 -34.79 128.46 78.52
CA ALA A 254 -35.75 129.57 78.54
C ALA A 254 -36.59 129.57 79.83
N GLU A 255 -37.07 128.40 80.26
CA GLU A 255 -37.81 128.21 81.51
C GLU A 255 -36.92 128.52 82.74
N ALA A 256 -35.65 128.12 82.71
CA ALA A 256 -34.66 128.49 83.74
C ALA A 256 -34.38 129.99 83.77
N ARG A 257 -34.30 130.66 82.60
CA ARG A 257 -34.21 132.13 82.53
C ARG A 257 -35.47 132.83 83.06
N GLN A 258 -36.66 132.28 82.82
CA GLN A 258 -37.90 132.79 83.40
C GLN A 258 -37.90 132.64 84.92
N ARG A 259 -37.57 131.45 85.46
CA ARG A 259 -37.42 131.25 86.91
C ARG A 259 -36.37 132.17 87.53
N ALA A 260 -35.22 132.36 86.88
CA ALA A 260 -34.18 133.27 87.35
C ALA A 260 -34.65 134.75 87.34
N ALA A 261 -35.47 135.15 86.36
CA ALA A 261 -36.07 136.49 86.32
C ALA A 261 -37.17 136.67 87.39
N GLU A 262 -37.96 135.64 87.69
CA GLU A 262 -38.91 135.64 88.80
C GLU A 262 -38.22 135.65 90.16
N GLU A 263 -37.13 134.89 90.32
CA GLU A 263 -36.34 134.91 91.56
C GLU A 263 -35.62 136.25 91.73
N ALA A 264 -35.07 136.83 90.66
CA ALA A 264 -34.50 138.18 90.69
C ALA A 264 -35.55 139.23 91.08
N ARG A 265 -36.80 139.12 90.59
CA ARG A 265 -37.91 139.98 91.04
C ARG A 265 -38.23 139.79 92.53
N LYS A 266 -38.35 138.55 93.00
CA LYS A 266 -38.59 138.26 94.43
C LYS A 266 -37.44 138.70 95.34
N ARG A 267 -36.18 138.59 94.87
CA ARG A 267 -35.00 139.12 95.56
C ARG A 267 -35.02 140.65 95.58
N ALA A 268 -35.39 141.32 94.49
CA ALA A 268 -35.55 142.78 94.47
C ALA A 268 -36.70 143.27 95.39
N GLU A 269 -37.83 142.55 95.46
CA GLU A 269 -38.91 142.84 96.43
C GLU A 269 -38.48 142.60 97.88
N ALA A 270 -37.63 141.59 98.14
CA ALA A 270 -37.06 141.34 99.46
C ALA A 270 -36.00 142.37 99.84
N GLU A 271 -35.16 142.80 98.90
CA GLU A 271 -34.12 143.82 99.07
C GLU A 271 -34.74 145.20 99.30
N ALA A 272 -35.79 145.55 98.57
CA ALA A 272 -36.61 146.73 98.83
C ALA A 272 -37.26 146.74 100.23
N ARG A 273 -37.53 145.57 100.82
CA ARG A 273 -38.01 145.43 102.21
C ARG A 273 -36.89 145.33 103.25
N ALA A 274 -35.66 145.06 102.84
CA ALA A 274 -34.51 144.94 103.74
C ALA A 274 -33.82 146.28 104.02
N ILE A 275 -33.98 147.28 103.15
CA ILE A 275 -33.31 148.59 103.25
C ILE A 275 -33.94 149.52 104.31
N GLU A 276 -35.20 149.28 104.73
CA GLU A 276 -35.91 150.15 105.67
C GLU A 276 -35.40 150.05 107.13
N ASN A 277 -34.73 148.96 107.52
CA ASN A 277 -34.43 148.69 108.94
C ASN A 277 -32.94 148.48 109.27
N GLN A 278 -32.14 149.54 109.01
CA GLN A 278 -30.83 149.85 109.61
C GLN A 278 -29.66 148.88 109.29
N GLN A 279 -28.36 149.26 109.31
CA GLN A 279 -27.58 150.50 109.18
C GLN A 279 -26.11 150.01 109.03
N ARG A 280 -25.20 150.77 108.37
CA ARG A 280 -23.71 150.80 108.55
C ARG A 280 -22.96 149.47 108.89
N THR A 281 -21.95 148.99 108.14
CA THR A 281 -20.71 149.71 107.75
C THR A 281 -19.90 149.06 106.60
N ALA A 282 -19.30 149.92 105.76
CA ALA A 282 -17.99 149.85 105.10
C ALA A 282 -17.16 148.53 104.92
N GLN A 283 -16.88 148.23 103.64
CA GLN A 283 -15.57 147.91 103.02
C GLN A 283 -14.91 146.50 103.18
N PRO A 284 -13.96 146.11 102.28
CA PRO A 284 -13.50 144.72 102.10
C PRO A 284 -11.98 144.47 102.27
N ASP A 285 -11.57 143.19 102.31
CA ASP A 285 -10.26 142.64 101.88
C ASP A 285 -10.52 141.17 101.46
N LEU A 286 -10.15 140.65 100.28
CA LEU A 286 -8.82 140.40 99.66
C LEU A 286 -8.04 139.18 100.21
N ASN A 287 -7.72 138.26 99.29
CA ASN A 287 -6.64 137.27 99.27
C ASN A 287 -6.50 136.20 100.38
N SER A 288 -6.80 134.95 100.02
CA SER A 288 -5.83 133.82 100.04
C SER A 288 -6.37 132.64 99.19
N PHE A 289 -5.65 131.96 98.28
CA PHE A 289 -4.25 131.48 98.20
C PHE A 289 -4.08 130.02 98.67
N PHE A 290 -4.33 129.04 97.77
CA PHE A 290 -3.56 127.80 97.55
C PHE A 290 -4.22 126.90 96.48
N GLY A 291 -3.45 125.99 95.84
CA GLY A 291 -3.99 124.84 95.06
C GLY A 291 -3.40 124.65 93.65
N MET A 292 -2.42 123.75 93.49
CA MET A 292 -1.75 123.45 92.20
C MET A 292 -2.30 122.20 91.46
N PRO A 293 -2.08 122.05 90.14
CA PRO A 293 -2.52 120.90 89.34
C PRO A 293 -1.44 119.82 89.07
N SER A 294 -1.84 118.63 88.56
CA SER A 294 -1.01 117.55 87.93
C SER A 294 -1.92 116.59 87.11
N ARG A 295 -1.61 115.88 86.00
CA ARG A 295 -0.42 115.36 85.22
C ARG A 295 -0.03 113.86 85.43
N SER A 296 -0.18 112.99 84.40
CA SER A 296 0.51 111.68 84.05
C SER A 296 -0.16 111.01 82.80
N SER A 297 0.31 110.09 81.91
CA SER A 297 1.53 109.27 81.57
C SER A 297 1.72 107.83 82.16
N SER A 298 2.18 106.75 81.46
CA SER A 298 2.28 106.34 80.01
C SER A 298 3.03 104.96 79.78
N VAL A 299 2.75 104.20 78.67
CA VAL A 299 3.66 103.20 77.97
C VAL A 299 3.93 101.83 78.72
N PRO A 300 4.44 100.64 78.19
CA PRO A 300 5.06 100.20 76.90
C PRO A 300 4.71 98.80 76.21
N ARG A 301 5.11 98.64 74.92
CA ARG A 301 5.79 97.53 74.13
C ARG A 301 5.47 95.98 74.10
N SER A 302 5.42 95.51 72.82
CA SER A 302 5.92 94.30 72.05
C SER A 302 7.02 93.28 72.48
N GLN A 303 6.95 92.02 71.96
CA GLN A 303 7.99 91.06 71.43
C GLN A 303 7.31 89.89 70.62
N THR A 304 7.81 89.00 69.72
CA THR A 304 9.11 88.45 69.15
C THR A 304 9.69 87.14 69.78
N ALA A 305 10.22 86.08 69.09
CA ALA A 305 10.28 85.59 67.68
C ALA A 305 10.83 84.09 67.57
N THR A 306 11.35 83.59 66.40
CA THR A 306 12.13 82.29 66.15
C THR A 306 11.31 80.97 65.95
N THR A 307 11.64 79.84 65.23
CA THR A 307 12.54 79.29 64.12
C THR A 307 11.85 77.99 63.51
N ASN A 308 12.33 76.99 62.70
CA ASN A 308 13.57 76.57 61.96
C ASN A 308 13.27 75.49 60.83
N PRO A 309 14.17 75.10 59.87
CA PRO A 309 13.82 74.25 58.68
C PRO A 309 14.78 73.09 58.16
N PHE A 310 14.24 72.13 57.36
CA PHE A 310 14.83 71.26 56.26
C PHE A 310 15.82 70.08 56.59
N ASP A 311 16.16 69.06 55.74
CA ASP A 311 15.53 68.31 54.59
C ASP A 311 16.46 67.14 54.03
N VAL A 312 16.03 66.36 53.00
CA VAL A 312 16.77 65.58 51.93
C VAL A 312 16.79 64.01 51.89
N GLN A 313 15.83 63.43 51.14
CA GLN A 313 15.92 62.36 50.10
C GLN A 313 16.38 60.88 50.45
N PRO A 314 16.47 59.86 49.52
CA PRO A 314 15.54 58.70 49.55
C PRO A 314 16.15 57.26 49.49
N GLN A 315 15.32 56.21 49.64
CA GLN A 315 15.66 54.80 49.29
C GLN A 315 14.44 53.86 49.20
N GLY A 316 14.62 52.65 48.63
CA GLY A 316 13.80 51.45 48.90
C GLY A 316 12.93 50.92 47.75
N ALA A 317 13.24 49.71 47.24
CA ALA A 317 12.58 49.10 46.07
C ALA A 317 11.60 47.96 46.40
N SER A 318 10.58 47.79 45.55
CA SER A 318 9.83 46.56 45.26
C SER A 318 10.43 45.87 44.01
N GLU A 319 10.12 44.65 43.58
CA GLU A 319 9.68 43.37 44.19
C GLU A 319 9.70 42.32 43.02
N PHE A 320 9.77 41.03 43.33
CA PHE A 320 9.70 39.80 42.47
C PHE A 320 9.19 39.88 41.00
N GLY A 321 9.68 38.95 40.13
CA GLY A 321 8.98 38.63 38.86
C GLY A 321 9.71 37.75 37.83
N ALA A 322 9.84 36.44 38.07
CA ALA A 322 10.60 35.51 37.23
C ALA A 322 10.10 35.28 35.78
N ALA A 323 11.03 35.02 34.84
CA ALA A 323 10.77 34.26 33.60
C ALA A 323 12.02 33.46 33.16
N LYS A 324 11.83 32.28 32.57
CA LYS A 324 12.90 31.28 32.31
C LYS A 324 13.09 31.08 30.80
N ARG A 325 14.34 31.09 30.31
CA ARG A 325 14.71 30.70 28.93
C ARG A 325 15.85 29.70 28.96
N THR A 326 15.67 28.56 28.29
CA THR A 326 16.70 27.53 28.09
C THR A 326 17.16 27.54 26.63
N SER A 327 18.39 27.09 26.39
CA SER A 327 19.09 27.20 25.10
C SER A 327 19.51 25.86 24.53
N SER A 328 19.69 25.83 23.21
CA SER A 328 20.55 24.93 22.43
C SER A 328 20.42 23.40 22.63
N GLY A 329 20.00 22.72 21.57
CA GLY A 329 20.09 21.27 21.44
C GLY A 329 19.98 20.84 19.98
N SER A 330 21.11 20.79 19.25
CA SER A 330 21.16 20.48 17.83
C SER A 330 21.75 19.09 17.56
N VAL A 331 20.94 18.17 17.05
CA VAL A 331 21.36 16.84 16.56
C VAL A 331 20.69 16.52 15.22
N PRO A 332 21.46 16.17 14.15
CA PRO A 332 20.89 15.75 12.88
C PRO A 332 20.81 14.21 12.77
N PRO A 333 19.67 13.65 12.35
CA PRO A 333 19.56 12.22 12.04
C PRO A 333 19.71 11.91 10.53
N PHE A 334 19.94 10.62 10.25
CA PHE A 334 19.69 9.94 8.96
C PHE A 334 20.65 10.24 7.79
N ALA A 335 21.80 9.55 7.79
CA ALA A 335 22.57 9.32 6.57
C ALA A 335 21.82 8.38 5.61
N ARG A 336 21.77 8.73 4.32
CA ARG A 336 21.16 7.94 3.24
C ARG A 336 22.26 7.50 2.26
N PRO A 337 22.37 6.21 1.89
CA PRO A 337 23.41 5.75 0.97
C PRO A 337 23.20 6.33 -0.45
N PRO A 338 24.28 6.66 -1.19
CA PRO A 338 24.19 7.25 -2.51
C PRO A 338 23.77 6.22 -3.57
N SER A 339 22.95 6.65 -4.53
CA SER A 339 22.47 5.81 -5.65
C SER A 339 23.41 5.88 -6.85
N THR A 340 24.52 5.14 -6.81
CA THR A 340 25.56 5.14 -7.88
C THR A 340 25.63 3.83 -8.67
N ASN A 341 24.53 3.10 -8.80
CA ASN A 341 24.45 1.87 -9.61
C ASN A 341 23.81 2.09 -11.01
N LEU A 342 23.36 3.30 -11.33
CA LEU A 342 22.69 3.62 -12.60
C LEU A 342 23.67 4.01 -13.73
N MET A 343 24.92 4.34 -13.39
CA MET A 343 25.92 4.80 -14.35
C MET A 343 26.65 3.64 -15.05
N ASP A 344 26.69 2.47 -14.43
CA ASP A 344 27.45 1.29 -14.91
C ASP A 344 26.73 0.60 -16.07
N ASP A 345 25.38 0.57 -16.05
CA ASP A 345 24.52 0.00 -17.09
C ASP A 345 24.65 0.73 -18.44
N LEU A 346 24.94 2.03 -18.43
CA LEU A 346 25.16 2.82 -19.64
C LEU A 346 26.47 2.48 -20.38
N SER A 347 27.41 1.76 -19.72
CA SER A 347 28.58 1.19 -20.41
C SER A 347 28.23 0.02 -21.34
N SER A 348 27.03 -0.56 -21.18
CA SER A 348 26.56 -1.72 -21.96
C SER A 348 26.18 -1.36 -23.41
N ILE A 349 25.79 -0.11 -23.67
CA ILE A 349 25.38 0.38 -25.01
C ILE A 349 26.58 0.93 -25.80
N PHE A 350 27.49 1.66 -25.16
CA PHE A 350 28.66 2.22 -25.82
C PHE A 350 29.82 1.23 -25.83
N GLY A 351 29.74 0.25 -26.73
CA GLY A 351 30.77 -0.76 -26.94
C GLY A 351 32.14 -0.15 -27.26
N VAL A 352 32.98 0.01 -26.23
CA VAL A 352 34.38 0.41 -26.38
C VAL A 352 35.10 -0.64 -27.19
N ASN A 353 35.56 -0.26 -28.38
CA ASN A 353 35.99 -1.17 -29.44
C ASN A 353 37.40 -1.76 -29.19
N GLY A 354 37.55 -2.48 -28.07
CA GLY A 354 38.83 -2.98 -27.56
C GLY A 354 38.76 -3.84 -26.28
N GLU A 355 37.59 -4.38 -25.89
CA GLU A 355 37.54 -5.37 -24.79
C GLU A 355 38.15 -6.71 -25.23
N ASN A 356 39.20 -7.18 -24.53
CA ASN A 356 39.75 -8.52 -24.67
C ASN A 356 38.65 -9.59 -24.52
N GLU A 357 38.62 -10.58 -25.42
CA GLU A 357 37.65 -11.67 -25.43
C GLU A 357 37.50 -12.37 -24.08
N GLU A 358 38.59 -12.54 -23.33
CA GLU A 358 38.57 -13.18 -22.00
C GLU A 358 37.70 -12.40 -21.02
N ARG A 359 37.73 -11.06 -21.09
CA ARG A 359 36.91 -10.17 -20.26
C ARG A 359 35.45 -10.21 -20.70
N ARG A 360 35.18 -10.30 -22.00
CA ARG A 360 33.83 -10.50 -22.55
C ARG A 360 33.24 -11.87 -22.16
N LYS A 361 34.04 -12.93 -22.20
CA LYS A 361 33.69 -14.28 -21.74
C LYS A 361 33.41 -14.29 -20.23
N ALA A 362 34.23 -13.61 -19.42
CA ALA A 362 34.01 -13.48 -17.97
C ALA A 362 32.77 -12.64 -17.59
N ARG A 363 32.40 -11.62 -18.37
CA ARG A 363 31.10 -10.92 -18.25
C ARG A 363 29.95 -11.88 -18.51
N LEU A 364 29.93 -12.52 -19.69
CA LEU A 364 28.90 -13.48 -20.08
C LEU A 364 28.77 -14.64 -19.08
N GLU A 365 29.87 -15.16 -18.54
CA GLU A 365 29.84 -16.21 -17.53
C GLU A 365 29.25 -15.71 -16.19
N ARG A 366 29.54 -14.48 -15.78
CA ARG A 366 28.94 -13.87 -14.58
C ARG A 366 27.43 -13.69 -14.74
N ASP A 367 27.00 -13.25 -15.92
CA ASP A 367 25.60 -13.02 -16.23
C ASP A 367 24.85 -14.36 -16.35
N GLN A 368 25.44 -15.34 -17.03
CA GLN A 368 24.94 -16.73 -17.10
C GLN A 368 24.82 -17.35 -15.71
N ARG A 369 25.87 -17.30 -14.87
CA ARG A 369 25.82 -17.74 -13.46
C ARG A 369 24.75 -17.01 -12.63
N THR A 370 24.31 -15.81 -13.05
CA THR A 370 23.25 -15.05 -12.40
C THR A 370 21.87 -15.49 -12.91
N MET A 371 21.72 -15.70 -14.22
CA MET A 371 20.53 -16.29 -14.84
C MET A 371 20.29 -17.73 -14.33
N ASP A 372 21.33 -18.55 -14.21
CA ASP A 372 21.25 -19.92 -13.68
C ASP A 372 20.79 -19.95 -12.22
N ARG A 373 21.25 -19.00 -11.39
CA ARG A 373 20.76 -18.84 -10.01
C ARG A 373 19.31 -18.42 -9.96
N ALA A 374 18.90 -17.48 -10.82
CA ALA A 374 17.51 -17.04 -10.91
C ALA A 374 16.59 -18.17 -11.41
N ALA A 375 17.00 -18.89 -12.46
CA ALA A 375 16.30 -20.04 -13.02
C ALA A 375 16.20 -21.19 -12.01
N LYS A 376 17.29 -21.52 -11.29
CA LYS A 376 17.28 -22.53 -10.24
C LYS A 376 16.38 -22.14 -9.06
N ALA A 377 16.41 -20.89 -8.63
CA ALA A 377 15.52 -20.41 -7.56
C ALA A 377 14.04 -20.40 -8.00
N LEU A 378 13.75 -20.08 -9.27
CA LEU A 378 12.41 -20.17 -9.86
C LEU A 378 11.94 -21.63 -9.94
N ALA A 379 12.81 -22.54 -10.39
CA ALA A 379 12.53 -23.97 -10.50
C ALA A 379 12.31 -24.61 -9.12
N GLU A 380 13.16 -24.31 -8.13
CA GLU A 380 12.98 -24.79 -6.76
C GLU A 380 11.68 -24.25 -6.13
N LYS A 381 11.33 -22.97 -6.37
CA LYS A 381 10.04 -22.44 -5.95
C LYS A 381 8.88 -23.18 -6.61
N ASN A 382 8.94 -23.38 -7.93
CA ASN A 382 7.92 -24.10 -8.69
C ASN A 382 7.78 -25.56 -8.23
N GLU A 383 8.88 -26.21 -7.86
CA GLU A 383 8.87 -27.57 -7.28
C GLU A 383 8.21 -27.60 -5.90
N ARG A 384 8.48 -26.62 -5.03
CA ARG A 384 7.78 -26.49 -3.74
C ARG A 384 6.28 -26.23 -3.94
N ASP A 385 5.93 -25.30 -4.83
CA ASP A 385 4.54 -24.97 -5.17
C ASP A 385 3.80 -26.19 -5.75
N LEU A 386 4.47 -26.99 -6.60
CA LEU A 386 3.95 -28.23 -7.16
C LEU A 386 3.78 -29.33 -6.10
N ARG A 387 4.74 -29.51 -5.18
CA ARG A 387 4.61 -30.47 -4.06
C ARG A 387 3.43 -30.10 -3.16
N VAL A 388 3.23 -28.80 -2.88
CA VAL A 388 2.08 -28.28 -2.12
C VAL A 388 0.76 -28.50 -2.86
N GLN A 389 0.74 -28.39 -4.20
CA GLN A 389 -0.43 -28.76 -5.01
C GLN A 389 -0.69 -30.26 -4.98
N GLN A 390 0.33 -31.10 -5.16
CA GLN A 390 0.22 -32.56 -5.09
C GLN A 390 -0.32 -33.03 -3.72
N GLU A 391 0.21 -32.50 -2.61
CA GLU A 391 -0.33 -32.79 -1.28
C GLU A 391 -1.80 -32.36 -1.11
N GLN A 392 -2.25 -31.29 -1.77
CA GLN A 392 -3.66 -30.88 -1.77
C GLN A 392 -4.50 -31.82 -2.65
N GLU A 393 -4.03 -32.15 -3.85
CA GLU A 393 -4.69 -33.08 -4.77
C GLU A 393 -4.82 -34.48 -4.18
N GLU A 394 -3.83 -35.00 -3.46
CA GLU A 394 -3.91 -36.28 -2.75
C GLU A 394 -4.99 -36.27 -1.64
N ARG A 395 -5.13 -35.13 -0.93
CA ARG A 395 -6.16 -34.93 0.11
C ARG A 395 -7.55 -34.77 -0.49
N HIS A 396 -7.68 -34.05 -1.62
CA HIS A 396 -8.93 -33.99 -2.38
C HIS A 396 -9.29 -35.36 -2.99
N ARG A 397 -8.31 -36.14 -3.47
CA ARG A 397 -8.47 -37.52 -3.96
C ARG A 397 -8.93 -38.49 -2.87
N TRP A 398 -8.62 -38.23 -1.59
CA TRP A 398 -9.19 -39.01 -0.47
C TRP A 398 -10.68 -38.73 -0.24
N ALA A 399 -11.15 -37.51 -0.54
CA ALA A 399 -12.55 -37.10 -0.42
C ALA A 399 -13.37 -37.51 -1.65
N ALA A 400 -12.81 -37.33 -2.85
CA ALA A 400 -13.44 -37.63 -4.13
C ALA A 400 -14.05 -39.04 -4.16
N GLY A 401 -15.32 -39.13 -4.56
CA GLY A 401 -16.09 -40.38 -4.57
C GLY A 401 -16.65 -40.84 -3.20
N LYS A 402 -16.33 -40.13 -2.11
CA LYS A 402 -16.98 -40.31 -0.78
C LYS A 402 -17.79 -39.10 -0.33
N GLU A 403 -17.69 -37.97 -1.02
CA GLU A 403 -18.41 -36.73 -0.72
C GLU A 403 -19.92 -37.00 -0.62
N GLY A 404 -20.57 -36.51 0.44
CA GLY A 404 -21.95 -36.83 0.79
C GLY A 404 -22.19 -38.20 1.46
N ASN A 405 -21.28 -39.17 1.34
CA ASN A 405 -21.38 -40.42 2.10
C ASN A 405 -20.72 -40.29 3.48
N LEU A 406 -21.49 -39.73 4.42
CA LEU A 406 -21.06 -39.47 5.79
C LEU A 406 -20.47 -40.70 6.51
N ARG A 407 -20.92 -41.92 6.21
CA ARG A 407 -20.34 -43.15 6.77
C ARG A 407 -18.91 -43.38 6.28
N ALA A 408 -18.67 -43.27 4.98
CA ALA A 408 -17.36 -43.48 4.38
C ALA A 408 -16.34 -42.39 4.78
N LEU A 409 -16.81 -41.14 4.93
CA LEU A 409 -16.00 -40.03 5.41
C LEU A 409 -15.56 -40.25 6.87
N LEU A 410 -16.50 -40.53 7.78
CA LEU A 410 -16.19 -40.80 9.19
C LEU A 410 -15.29 -42.02 9.37
N SER A 411 -15.48 -43.08 8.58
CA SER A 411 -14.67 -44.31 8.68
C SER A 411 -13.26 -44.21 8.07
N THR A 412 -12.93 -43.12 7.35
CA THR A 412 -11.60 -42.90 6.76
C THR A 412 -10.94 -41.58 7.21
N LEU A 413 -11.55 -40.88 8.17
CA LEU A 413 -11.10 -39.58 8.69
C LEU A 413 -9.72 -39.63 9.35
N GLN A 414 -9.35 -40.79 9.91
CA GLN A 414 -8.05 -41.06 10.53
C GLN A 414 -6.85 -40.98 9.58
N TYR A 415 -7.06 -40.99 8.25
CA TYR A 415 -5.97 -40.88 7.27
C TYR A 415 -5.64 -39.43 6.89
N VAL A 416 -6.46 -38.45 7.30
CA VAL A 416 -6.29 -37.02 6.96
C VAL A 416 -6.07 -36.16 8.20
N LEU A 417 -6.62 -36.54 9.36
CA LEU A 417 -6.37 -35.85 10.61
C LEU A 417 -5.02 -36.24 11.24
N TRP A 418 -4.40 -35.28 11.93
CA TRP A 418 -3.14 -35.47 12.65
C TRP A 418 -3.36 -36.13 14.03
N PRO A 419 -2.38 -36.88 14.59
CA PRO A 419 -2.58 -37.68 15.80
C PRO A 419 -3.14 -36.92 17.02
N GLU A 420 -2.75 -35.64 17.18
CA GLU A 420 -3.11 -34.80 18.33
C GLU A 420 -4.55 -34.25 18.28
N CYS A 421 -5.29 -34.46 17.18
CA CYS A 421 -6.67 -34.00 17.07
C CYS A 421 -7.61 -34.68 18.10
N GLY A 422 -7.26 -35.88 18.57
CA GLY A 422 -8.06 -36.69 19.50
C GLY A 422 -9.11 -37.58 18.83
N TRP A 423 -9.08 -37.69 17.49
CA TRP A 423 -9.95 -38.61 16.76
C TRP A 423 -9.60 -40.06 17.06
N ARG A 424 -10.62 -40.93 17.13
CA ARG A 424 -10.45 -42.38 17.21
C ARG A 424 -10.95 -43.00 15.90
N PRO A 425 -10.23 -43.95 15.28
CA PRO A 425 -10.72 -44.64 14.10
C PRO A 425 -12.05 -45.35 14.43
N VAL A 426 -13.01 -45.27 13.52
CA VAL A 426 -14.35 -45.87 13.65
C VAL A 426 -14.55 -46.82 12.48
N SER A 427 -14.97 -48.05 12.75
CA SER A 427 -15.21 -49.04 11.69
C SER A 427 -16.54 -48.79 10.98
N LEU A 428 -16.69 -49.27 9.74
CA LEU A 428 -18.00 -49.23 9.07
C LEU A 428 -19.06 -50.06 9.84
N THR A 429 -18.63 -51.10 10.55
CA THR A 429 -19.46 -51.92 11.43
C THR A 429 -20.03 -51.15 12.64
N ASP A 430 -19.33 -50.16 13.17
CA ASP A 430 -19.88 -49.27 14.22
C ASP A 430 -20.92 -48.29 13.66
N LEU A 431 -20.76 -47.91 12.39
CA LEU A 431 -21.52 -46.88 11.68
C LEU A 431 -22.78 -47.40 10.95
N ILE A 432 -23.22 -48.62 11.25
CA ILE A 432 -24.43 -49.22 10.66
C ILE A 432 -25.67 -48.36 11.00
N THR A 433 -25.90 -48.06 12.29
CA THR A 433 -27.10 -47.32 12.73
C THR A 433 -26.97 -45.82 12.50
N ALA A 434 -28.08 -45.15 12.15
CA ALA A 434 -28.12 -43.69 12.03
C ALA A 434 -27.82 -42.97 13.37
N ALA A 435 -28.08 -43.61 14.51
CA ALA A 435 -27.75 -43.09 15.83
C ALA A 435 -26.23 -43.06 16.06
N SER A 436 -25.51 -44.12 15.70
CA SER A 436 -24.04 -44.15 15.70
C SER A 436 -23.47 -43.06 14.80
N VAL A 437 -23.91 -42.99 13.54
CA VAL A 437 -23.44 -41.97 12.58
C VAL A 437 -23.62 -40.56 13.13
N LYS A 438 -24.79 -40.24 13.73
CA LYS A 438 -25.07 -38.93 14.34
C LYS A 438 -24.23 -38.63 15.60
N LYS A 439 -23.87 -39.65 16.38
CA LYS A 439 -23.00 -39.56 17.57
C LYS A 439 -21.54 -39.34 17.17
N GLU A 440 -21.08 -40.08 16.17
CA GLU A 440 -19.71 -40.06 15.67
C GLU A 440 -19.44 -38.79 14.84
N TYR A 441 -20.43 -38.32 14.08
CA TYR A 441 -20.43 -37.01 13.42
C TYR A 441 -20.22 -35.85 14.41
N ARG A 442 -20.97 -35.83 15.51
CA ARG A 442 -20.84 -34.79 16.55
C ARG A 442 -19.42 -34.77 17.14
N LYS A 443 -18.81 -35.93 17.39
CA LYS A 443 -17.39 -36.01 17.79
C LYS A 443 -16.46 -35.44 16.72
N ALA A 444 -16.66 -35.80 15.45
CA ALA A 444 -15.82 -35.33 14.34
C ALA A 444 -15.85 -33.81 14.25
N THR A 445 -17.05 -33.21 14.22
CA THR A 445 -17.22 -31.74 14.19
C THR A 445 -16.52 -31.04 15.36
N LEU A 446 -16.51 -31.61 16.57
CA LEU A 446 -15.80 -31.03 17.72
C LEU A 446 -14.27 -31.15 17.63
N CYS A 447 -13.74 -32.23 17.04
CA CYS A 447 -12.31 -32.41 16.82
C CYS A 447 -11.74 -31.46 15.75
N ILE A 448 -12.53 -31.13 14.72
CA ILE A 448 -12.09 -30.36 13.54
C ILE A 448 -12.63 -28.92 13.51
N HIS A 449 -13.45 -28.50 14.48
CA HIS A 449 -14.01 -27.14 14.47
C HIS A 449 -12.88 -26.09 14.48
N PRO A 450 -12.86 -25.11 13.55
CA PRO A 450 -11.71 -24.23 13.37
C PRO A 450 -11.34 -23.44 14.63
N ASP A 451 -12.32 -23.01 15.43
CA ASP A 451 -12.09 -22.38 16.74
C ASP A 451 -11.43 -23.34 17.77
N LYS A 452 -11.80 -24.63 17.78
CA LYS A 452 -11.21 -25.62 18.70
C LYS A 452 -9.81 -26.04 18.26
N VAL A 453 -9.56 -26.09 16.96
CA VAL A 453 -8.23 -26.31 16.37
C VAL A 453 -7.32 -25.10 16.63
N GLN A 454 -7.84 -23.87 16.52
CA GLN A 454 -7.15 -22.65 16.91
C GLN A 454 -6.80 -22.62 18.41
N GLN A 455 -7.75 -22.95 19.30
CA GLN A 455 -7.54 -23.00 20.76
C GLN A 455 -6.52 -24.06 21.19
N LYS A 456 -6.39 -25.17 20.45
CA LYS A 456 -5.35 -26.19 20.67
C LYS A 456 -3.94 -25.77 20.20
N GLY A 457 -3.75 -24.55 19.70
CA GLY A 457 -2.44 -24.06 19.25
C GLY A 457 -1.97 -24.66 17.92
N ALA A 458 -2.89 -25.18 17.10
CA ALA A 458 -2.56 -25.93 15.89
C ALA A 458 -1.76 -25.11 14.85
N ASN A 459 -1.01 -25.83 14.00
CA ASN A 459 -0.28 -25.31 12.85
C ASN A 459 -1.25 -24.76 11.78
N LEU A 460 -0.81 -23.80 10.95
CA LEU A 460 -1.56 -23.28 9.80
C LEU A 460 -2.04 -24.41 8.87
N GLN A 461 -1.20 -25.42 8.62
CA GLN A 461 -1.57 -26.60 7.82
C GLN A 461 -2.70 -27.41 8.47
N GLN A 462 -2.65 -27.60 9.79
CA GLN A 462 -3.71 -28.31 10.54
C GLN A 462 -5.03 -27.53 10.50
N LYS A 463 -5.01 -26.19 10.53
CA LYS A 463 -6.20 -25.33 10.38
C LYS A 463 -6.81 -25.44 9.00
N TYR A 464 -5.99 -25.41 7.94
CA TYR A 464 -6.46 -25.60 6.57
C TYR A 464 -7.09 -26.98 6.34
N ILE A 465 -6.44 -28.04 6.83
CA ILE A 465 -6.99 -29.40 6.81
C ILE A 465 -8.32 -29.46 7.57
N ALA A 466 -8.38 -28.87 8.77
CA ALA A 466 -9.59 -28.83 9.58
C ALA A 466 -10.76 -28.12 8.88
N GLU A 467 -10.51 -26.96 8.26
CA GLU A 467 -11.47 -26.20 7.47
C GLU A 467 -12.05 -27.04 6.33
N LYS A 468 -11.19 -27.62 5.47
CA LYS A 468 -11.65 -28.41 4.31
C LYS A 468 -12.35 -29.70 4.71
N VAL A 469 -11.90 -30.37 5.76
CA VAL A 469 -12.57 -31.58 6.29
C VAL A 469 -13.87 -31.24 7.01
N PHE A 470 -14.00 -30.06 7.62
CA PHE A 470 -15.24 -29.57 8.22
C PHE A 470 -16.29 -29.26 7.15
N ASP A 471 -15.92 -28.56 6.07
CA ASP A 471 -16.81 -28.29 4.94
C ASP A 471 -17.27 -29.59 4.26
N LEU A 472 -16.38 -30.55 4.02
CA LEU A 472 -16.72 -31.87 3.45
C LEU A 472 -17.63 -32.73 4.34
N LEU A 473 -17.68 -32.45 5.65
CA LEU A 473 -18.59 -33.07 6.60
C LEU A 473 -19.87 -32.23 6.84
N LYS A 474 -20.02 -31.09 6.17
CA LYS A 474 -21.17 -30.18 6.26
C LYS A 474 -22.04 -30.30 5.00
N VAL A 475 -22.47 -31.53 4.72
CA VAL A 475 -23.40 -31.93 3.64
C VAL A 475 -24.75 -32.31 4.25
#